data_AF-C6E1D9-F1
#
_entry.id   AF-C6E1D9-F1
#
_cell.length_a   1.000
_cell.length_b   1.000
_cell.length_c   1.000
_cell.angle_alpha   90.00
_cell.angle_beta   90.00
_cell.angle_gamma   90.00
#
_symmetry.space_group_name_H-M   'P 1'
#
loop_
_entity.id
_entity.type
_entity.pdbx_description
1 polymer ?
#
loop_
_entity_poly.entity_id
_entity_poly.type
_entity_poly.pdbx_seq_one_letter_code
_entity_poly.pdbx_strand_id
1 'polypeptide(L)'
;MSGIEGSVGQNGDNLERDVRQVQRLLNRFDLAPLRPLAEDGRASSLTITAIRHFQSRYVGMASPDGRIDPGGRTLKRLMQGSSERGTGESPETRKADRELRSRMVDPRVKETEVTRTVIDKLVPHLSQVRARIIAGFLSDSDQFWKVNYHWEYLLGMVDHALTLPLEAKDKQGLQNIRSGLLSCKPNPASGYTSGPVGKPEDSSSLEEISARHKQLSGLKQSFAKLVASADLKSKSAKSGKCFDLAAAPVAAPGTSKHGKGYALDIEGDNGAIKSVCNGRGATLVFDEKSHVHVEFKNGAA
;
A
#
# COMPACT_ATOMS: atom_id res chain seq x y z
N MET A 1 -0.18 29.04 -15.79
CA MET A 1 0.99 29.64 -15.12
C MET A 1 0.54 30.19 -13.78
N SER A 2 1.15 29.78 -12.67
CA SER A 2 0.72 30.10 -11.29
C SER A 2 1.76 30.96 -10.57
N GLY A 3 2.02 32.16 -11.09
CA GLY A 3 2.89 33.17 -10.45
C GLY A 3 2.11 34.22 -9.67
N ILE A 4 2.83 35.15 -9.03
CA ILE A 4 2.30 36.46 -8.59
C ILE A 4 2.77 37.52 -9.59
N GLU A 5 1.97 38.56 -9.80
CA GLU A 5 2.25 39.64 -10.76
C GLU A 5 3.07 40.77 -10.10
N GLY A 6 2.75 41.10 -8.84
CA GLY A 6 3.48 42.05 -7.99
C GLY A 6 4.08 41.39 -6.75
N SER A 7 4.94 42.12 -6.06
CA SER A 7 5.56 41.68 -4.81
C SER A 7 4.56 41.68 -3.64
N VAL A 8 4.68 40.71 -2.73
CA VAL A 8 3.75 40.53 -1.59
C VAL A 8 4.51 40.54 -0.26
N GLY A 9 3.98 41.24 0.74
CA GLY A 9 4.53 41.33 2.09
C GLY A 9 5.09 42.71 2.41
N GLN A 10 6.16 42.74 3.20
CA GLN A 10 6.78 43.98 3.69
C GLN A 10 7.20 44.87 2.50
N ASN A 11 6.63 46.08 2.44
CA ASN A 11 6.90 47.07 1.40
C ASN A 11 6.65 46.55 -0.04
N GLY A 12 5.84 45.50 -0.19
CA GLY A 12 5.46 44.96 -1.50
C GLY A 12 4.29 45.71 -2.13
N ASP A 13 4.03 45.43 -3.40
CA ASP A 13 2.90 45.96 -4.18
C ASP A 13 1.55 45.51 -3.61
N ASN A 14 1.53 44.33 -2.98
CA ASN A 14 0.41 43.78 -2.23
C ASN A 14 -0.92 43.76 -3.01
N LEU A 15 -0.85 43.43 -4.30
CA LEU A 15 -2.04 43.23 -5.13
C LEU A 15 -2.93 42.15 -4.49
N GLU A 16 -4.20 42.46 -4.27
CA GLU A 16 -5.13 41.62 -3.49
C GLU A 16 -5.10 40.14 -3.96
N ARG A 17 -5.10 39.93 -5.28
CA ARG A 17 -5.05 38.61 -5.90
C ARG A 17 -3.77 37.84 -5.53
N ASP A 18 -2.63 38.51 -5.57
CA ASP A 18 -1.33 37.92 -5.27
C ASP A 18 -1.20 37.63 -3.77
N VAL A 19 -1.69 38.54 -2.93
CA VAL A 19 -1.71 38.34 -1.48
C VAL A 19 -2.56 37.13 -1.12
N ARG A 20 -3.76 36.99 -1.70
CA ARG A 20 -4.64 35.84 -1.44
C ARG A 20 -3.96 34.53 -1.88
N GLN A 21 -3.28 34.56 -3.02
CA GLN A 21 -2.52 33.41 -3.51
C GLN A 21 -1.37 33.05 -2.57
N VAL A 22 -0.61 34.03 -2.08
CA VAL A 22 0.47 33.83 -1.11
C VAL A 22 -0.06 33.30 0.22
N GLN A 23 -1.14 33.85 0.76
CA GLN A 23 -1.79 33.36 1.99
C GLN A 23 -2.18 31.89 1.84
N ARG A 24 -2.83 31.53 0.72
CA ARG A 24 -3.17 30.13 0.40
C ARG A 24 -1.95 29.23 0.32
N LEU A 25 -0.85 29.71 -0.26
CA LEU A 25 0.38 28.93 -0.39
C LEU A 25 1.09 28.77 0.96
N LEU A 26 1.19 29.82 1.77
CA LEU A 26 1.77 29.81 3.11
C LEU A 26 1.02 28.85 4.04
N ASN A 27 -0.32 28.82 3.94
CA ASN A 27 -1.18 27.90 4.69
C ASN A 27 -0.92 26.42 4.39
N ARG A 28 -0.10 26.07 3.38
CA ARG A 28 0.32 24.69 3.09
C ARG A 28 1.58 24.27 3.87
N PHE A 29 2.24 25.19 4.56
CA PHE A 29 3.48 24.97 5.29
C PHE A 29 3.24 25.06 6.79
N ASP A 30 4.03 24.32 7.58
CA ASP A 30 4.01 24.40 9.04
C ASP A 30 4.77 25.65 9.52
N LEU A 31 4.00 26.69 9.85
CA LEU A 31 4.50 27.95 10.37
C LEU A 31 4.23 28.11 11.87
N ALA A 32 4.05 27.02 12.62
CA ALA A 32 3.84 27.07 14.07
C ALA A 32 4.91 27.95 14.76
N PRO A 33 4.52 28.77 15.76
CA PRO A 33 3.21 28.79 16.44
C PRO A 33 2.15 29.67 15.75
N LEU A 34 2.37 30.14 14.52
CA LEU A 34 1.40 30.98 13.82
C LEU A 34 0.14 30.19 13.48
N ARG A 35 -1.03 30.81 13.68
CA ARG A 35 -2.31 30.29 13.20
C ARG A 35 -2.41 30.44 11.67
N PRO A 36 -3.17 29.57 10.98
CA PRO A 36 -3.44 29.74 9.56
C PRO A 36 -3.98 31.14 9.24
N LEU A 37 -3.52 31.70 8.12
CA LEU A 37 -3.95 33.01 7.65
C LEU A 37 -5.36 32.92 7.05
N ALA A 38 -6.16 33.96 7.24
CA ALA A 38 -7.33 34.17 6.40
C ALA A 38 -6.89 34.46 4.96
N GLU A 39 -7.51 33.84 3.96
CA GLU A 39 -7.26 34.09 2.54
C GLU A 39 -8.00 35.35 2.05
N ASP A 40 -7.90 36.43 2.80
CA ASP A 40 -8.66 37.67 2.58
C ASP A 40 -8.04 38.59 1.51
N GLY A 41 -6.80 38.33 1.08
CA GLY A 41 -6.07 39.16 0.14
C GLY A 41 -5.47 40.43 0.78
N ARG A 42 -5.44 40.53 2.11
CA ARG A 42 -4.87 41.67 2.83
C ARG A 42 -3.50 41.33 3.41
N ALA A 43 -2.49 42.09 3.02
CA ALA A 43 -1.11 41.90 3.50
C ALA A 43 -0.92 42.50 4.91
N SER A 44 -1.64 41.93 5.88
CA SER A 44 -1.58 42.34 7.29
C SER A 44 -0.23 41.98 7.93
N SER A 45 -0.01 42.49 9.15
CA SER A 45 1.14 42.11 9.98
C SER A 45 1.24 40.60 10.21
N LEU A 46 0.11 39.88 10.20
CA LEU A 46 0.08 38.41 10.28
C LEU A 46 0.64 37.77 9.01
N THR A 47 0.26 38.27 7.84
CA THR A 47 0.79 37.79 6.55
C THR A 47 2.29 38.04 6.46
N ILE A 48 2.76 39.24 6.84
CA ILE A 48 4.19 39.57 6.83
C ILE A 48 4.98 38.68 7.80
N THR A 49 4.45 38.46 9.02
CA THR A 49 5.05 37.55 10.00
C THR A 49 5.13 36.13 9.48
N ALA A 50 4.07 35.62 8.84
CA ALA A 50 4.08 34.30 8.22
C ALA A 50 5.12 34.17 7.10
N ILE A 51 5.30 35.21 6.28
CA ILE A 51 6.36 35.25 5.25
C ILE A 51 7.74 35.16 5.91
N ARG A 52 8.00 35.93 6.98
CA ARG A 52 9.29 35.88 7.70
C ARG A 52 9.56 34.50 8.28
N HIS A 53 8.57 33.89 8.91
CA HIS A 53 8.68 32.52 9.43
C HIS A 53 8.99 31.52 8.32
N PHE A 54 8.28 31.63 7.20
CA PHE A 54 8.50 30.75 6.06
C PHE A 54 9.91 30.90 5.47
N GLN A 55 10.36 32.14 5.30
CA GLN A 55 11.70 32.46 4.79
C GLN A 55 12.82 31.93 5.69
N SER A 56 12.70 32.12 7.01
CA SER A 56 13.65 31.56 7.96
C SER A 56 13.69 30.04 7.87
N ARG A 57 12.52 29.39 7.96
CA ARG A 57 12.41 27.95 8.18
C ARG A 57 12.59 27.11 6.92
N TYR A 58 12.07 27.57 5.78
CA TYR A 58 11.99 26.76 4.55
C TYR A 58 12.87 27.30 3.41
N VAL A 59 13.28 28.56 3.49
CA VAL A 59 14.20 29.18 2.51
C VAL A 59 15.62 29.29 3.07
N GLY A 60 15.80 29.24 4.40
CA GLY A 60 17.09 29.33 5.07
C GLY A 60 17.66 30.74 5.11
N MET A 61 16.81 31.76 5.14
CA MET A 61 17.25 33.15 5.23
C MET A 61 17.69 33.51 6.65
N ALA A 62 18.94 33.96 6.81
CA ALA A 62 19.47 34.42 8.09
C ALA A 62 18.76 35.68 8.61
N SER A 63 18.34 36.55 7.69
CA SER A 63 17.57 37.77 7.98
C SER A 63 16.29 37.79 7.14
N PRO A 64 15.19 37.21 7.61
CA PRO A 64 13.91 37.19 6.89
C PRO A 64 13.34 38.60 6.71
N ASP A 65 13.21 39.04 5.46
CA ASP A 65 12.75 40.39 5.12
C ASP A 65 11.22 40.54 5.19
N GLY A 66 10.47 39.43 5.07
CA GLY A 66 9.02 39.42 5.07
C GLY A 66 8.40 39.79 3.72
N ARG A 67 9.14 39.68 2.61
CA ARG A 67 8.71 40.02 1.24
C ARG A 67 8.89 38.85 0.26
N ILE A 68 7.93 38.68 -0.65
CA ILE A 68 7.96 37.68 -1.71
C ILE A 68 7.90 38.40 -3.05
N ASP A 69 8.98 38.31 -3.84
CA ASP A 69 9.05 38.90 -5.17
C ASP A 69 8.65 37.91 -6.28
N PRO A 70 8.06 38.40 -7.40
CA PRO A 70 7.82 37.60 -8.59
C PRO A 70 9.10 36.90 -9.07
N GLY A 71 9.02 35.58 -9.32
CA GLY A 71 10.17 34.77 -9.73
C GLY A 71 11.26 34.57 -8.67
N GLY A 72 11.09 35.13 -7.48
CA GLY A 72 12.06 35.08 -6.39
C GLY A 72 12.20 33.70 -5.73
N ARG A 73 13.27 33.54 -4.94
CA ARG A 73 13.59 32.28 -4.25
C ARG A 73 12.46 31.82 -3.32
N THR A 74 11.88 32.75 -2.57
CA THR A 74 10.78 32.48 -1.63
C THR A 74 9.53 31.98 -2.37
N LEU A 75 9.17 32.61 -3.50
CA LEU A 75 8.05 32.19 -4.33
C LEU A 75 8.28 30.81 -4.94
N LYS A 76 9.47 30.56 -5.48
CA LYS A 76 9.85 29.25 -6.02
C LYS A 76 9.68 28.16 -4.96
N ARG A 77 10.11 28.41 -3.71
CA ARG A 77 9.96 27.46 -2.61
C ARG A 77 8.50 27.21 -2.23
N LEU A 78 7.66 28.25 -2.24
CA LEU A 78 6.20 28.12 -2.01
C LEU A 78 5.53 27.29 -3.10
N MET A 79 5.90 27.51 -4.35
CA MET A 79 5.31 26.85 -5.51
C MET A 79 5.68 25.37 -5.63
N GLN A 80 6.84 24.96 -5.12
CA GLN A 80 7.25 23.55 -5.04
C GLN A 80 6.31 22.72 -4.14
N GLY A 81 5.45 23.38 -3.35
CA GLY A 81 4.56 22.73 -2.40
C GLY A 81 5.34 22.16 -1.22
N SER A 82 4.60 21.71 -0.21
CA SER A 82 5.14 20.84 0.81
C SER A 82 4.83 19.40 0.40
N SER A 83 5.85 18.54 0.30
CA SER A 83 5.64 17.09 0.51
C SER A 83 5.23 16.81 1.96
N GLU A 84 5.29 17.85 2.80
CA GLU A 84 4.98 17.88 4.22
C GLU A 84 3.69 18.69 4.45
N ARG A 85 2.53 18.10 4.14
CA ARG A 85 1.36 18.44 4.96
C ARG A 85 1.64 17.91 6.36
N GLY A 86 2.09 18.78 7.25
CA GLY A 86 1.74 18.64 8.66
C GLY A 86 0.36 19.26 8.82
N THR A 87 -0.62 18.45 9.14
CA THR A 87 -2.03 18.77 9.47
C THR A 87 -2.21 19.72 10.68
N GLY A 88 -1.18 20.49 11.06
CA GLY A 88 -1.10 21.20 12.35
C GLY A 88 -0.53 20.35 13.49
N GLU A 89 0.07 19.21 13.16
CA GLU A 89 0.66 18.24 14.09
C GLU A 89 2.09 18.65 14.50
N SER A 90 2.31 18.77 15.82
CA SER A 90 3.58 19.10 16.46
C SER A 90 4.68 18.05 16.18
N PRO A 91 5.97 18.32 16.45
CA PRO A 91 7.03 17.31 16.33
C PRO A 91 6.73 16.01 17.08
N GLU A 92 6.05 16.11 18.23
CA GLU A 92 5.65 15.00 19.07
C GLU A 92 4.58 14.14 18.41
N THR A 93 3.54 14.75 17.81
CA THR A 93 2.50 14.00 17.12
C THR A 93 3.06 13.33 15.85
N ARG A 94 3.97 13.98 15.11
CA ARG A 94 4.65 13.34 13.97
C ARG A 94 5.49 12.14 14.39
N LYS A 95 6.16 12.22 15.53
CA LYS A 95 6.90 11.09 16.09
C LYS A 95 5.94 9.95 16.44
N ALA A 96 4.82 10.27 17.11
CA ALA A 96 3.79 9.29 17.45
C ALA A 96 3.18 8.62 16.21
N ASP A 97 2.93 9.37 15.13
CA ASP A 97 2.38 8.82 13.88
C ASP A 97 3.39 7.92 13.18
N ARG A 98 4.68 8.29 13.16
CA ARG A 98 5.74 7.42 12.63
C ARG A 98 5.87 6.13 13.43
N GLU A 99 5.82 6.21 14.76
CA GLU A 99 5.86 5.04 15.64
C GLU A 99 4.61 4.16 15.47
N LEU A 100 3.43 4.77 15.34
CA LEU A 100 2.19 4.06 15.06
C LEU A 100 2.26 3.36 13.70
N ARG A 101 2.67 4.07 12.65
CA ARG A 101 2.82 3.52 11.31
C ARG A 101 3.83 2.38 11.28
N SER A 102 4.96 2.51 11.96
CA SER A 102 5.98 1.46 12.07
C SER A 102 5.47 0.17 12.74
N ARG A 103 4.49 0.27 13.65
CA ARG A 103 3.85 -0.91 14.25
C ARG A 103 2.78 -1.51 13.34
N MET A 104 2.05 -0.66 12.63
CA MET A 104 0.85 -1.06 11.87
C MET A 104 1.14 -1.46 10.43
N VAL A 105 2.27 -1.07 9.84
CA VAL A 105 2.60 -1.32 8.44
C VAL A 105 3.88 -2.16 8.36
N ASP A 106 3.85 -3.29 7.67
CA ASP A 106 5.06 -4.09 7.41
C ASP A 106 6.02 -3.26 6.54
N PRO A 107 7.33 -3.19 6.89
CA PRO A 107 8.30 -2.37 6.16
C PRO A 107 8.49 -2.80 4.69
N ARG A 108 8.02 -3.99 4.30
CA ARG A 108 8.07 -4.48 2.91
C ARG A 108 6.87 -4.05 2.07
N VAL A 109 5.89 -3.37 2.66
CA VAL A 109 4.72 -2.84 1.94
C VAL A 109 5.19 -1.82 0.91
N LYS A 110 4.95 -2.10 -0.37
CA LYS A 110 5.19 -1.15 -1.46
C LYS A 110 4.04 -0.14 -1.51
N GLU A 111 4.38 1.12 -1.75
CA GLU A 111 3.42 2.22 -1.72
C GLU A 111 3.62 3.18 -2.89
N THR A 112 2.52 3.50 -3.57
CA THR A 112 2.38 4.73 -4.37
C THR A 112 1.89 5.87 -3.47
N GLU A 113 1.88 7.11 -3.97
CA GLU A 113 1.27 8.26 -3.25
C GLU A 113 -0.20 7.98 -2.85
N VAL A 114 -0.94 7.31 -3.74
CA VAL A 114 -2.31 6.88 -3.51
C VAL A 114 -2.38 5.84 -2.38
N THR A 115 -1.53 4.82 -2.43
CA THR A 115 -1.49 3.76 -1.40
C THR A 115 -1.19 4.36 -0.04
N ARG A 116 -0.19 5.26 0.02
CA ARG A 116 0.19 5.97 1.23
C ARG A 116 -0.98 6.74 1.83
N THR A 117 -1.71 7.48 1.00
CA THR A 117 -2.89 8.25 1.41
C THR A 117 -3.96 7.36 2.04
N VAL A 118 -4.24 6.20 1.45
CA VAL A 118 -5.21 5.23 1.99
C VAL A 118 -4.73 4.69 3.34
N ILE A 119 -3.44 4.30 3.43
CA ILE A 119 -2.85 3.77 4.67
C ILE A 119 -2.89 4.83 5.77
N ASP A 120 -2.44 6.06 5.53
CA ASP A 120 -2.38 7.13 6.55
C ASP A 120 -3.75 7.43 7.16
N LYS A 121 -4.83 7.35 6.37
CA LYS A 121 -6.19 7.53 6.88
C LYS A 121 -6.72 6.32 7.66
N LEU A 122 -6.30 5.11 7.30
CA LEU A 122 -6.75 3.87 7.95
C LEU A 122 -6.02 3.59 9.25
N VAL A 123 -4.71 3.88 9.32
CA VAL A 123 -3.83 3.51 10.44
C VAL A 123 -4.38 3.95 11.81
N PRO A 124 -4.89 5.19 12.01
CA PRO A 124 -5.46 5.59 13.29
C PRO A 124 -6.64 4.71 13.74
N HIS A 125 -7.44 4.21 12.80
CA HIS A 125 -8.62 3.38 13.08
C HIS A 125 -8.24 1.92 13.28
N LEU A 126 -7.34 1.40 12.45
CA LEU A 126 -6.84 0.04 12.60
C LEU A 126 -6.05 -0.12 13.90
N SER A 127 -5.49 0.96 14.46
CA SER A 127 -4.77 0.93 15.75
C SER A 127 -5.64 0.49 16.94
N GLN A 128 -6.97 0.59 16.80
CA GLN A 128 -7.93 0.20 17.83
C GLN A 128 -8.23 -1.31 17.83
N VAL A 129 -7.74 -2.04 16.82
CA VAL A 129 -7.98 -3.47 16.64
C VAL A 129 -6.66 -4.20 16.42
N ARG A 130 -6.65 -5.52 16.55
CA ARG A 130 -5.48 -6.31 16.17
C ARG A 130 -5.40 -6.34 14.64
N ALA A 131 -4.58 -5.48 14.06
CA ALA A 131 -4.40 -5.39 12.62
C ALA A 131 -2.96 -4.99 12.25
N ARG A 132 -2.47 -5.50 11.13
CA ARG A 132 -1.23 -5.06 10.49
C ARG A 132 -1.37 -5.12 8.98
N ILE A 133 -1.01 -4.03 8.30
CA ILE A 133 -1.02 -3.93 6.85
C ILE A 133 0.24 -4.64 6.33
N ILE A 134 0.06 -5.66 5.50
CA ILE A 134 1.12 -6.54 5.01
C ILE A 134 1.31 -6.47 3.49
N ALA A 135 0.35 -5.92 2.75
CA ALA A 135 0.53 -5.56 1.35
C ALA A 135 -0.24 -4.27 0.99
N GLY A 136 0.29 -3.54 0.01
CA GLY A 136 -0.27 -2.28 -0.50
C GLY A 136 -0.28 -2.26 -2.01
N PHE A 137 0.48 -1.37 -2.64
CA PHE A 137 0.66 -1.40 -4.09
C PHE A 137 1.36 -2.68 -4.53
N LEU A 138 0.85 -3.32 -5.58
CA LEU A 138 1.53 -4.43 -6.25
C LEU A 138 1.53 -4.15 -7.75
N SER A 139 2.72 -4.07 -8.34
CA SER A 139 2.87 -4.00 -9.80
C SER A 139 2.29 -5.25 -10.47
N ASP A 140 2.09 -5.22 -11.78
CA ASP A 140 1.67 -6.42 -12.52
C ASP A 140 2.64 -7.58 -12.27
N SER A 141 3.96 -7.29 -12.26
CA SER A 141 5.01 -8.26 -11.90
C SER A 141 4.84 -8.84 -10.49
N ASP A 142 4.48 -8.02 -9.50
CA ASP A 142 4.21 -8.50 -8.14
C ASP A 142 2.95 -9.38 -8.06
N GLN A 143 1.92 -9.05 -8.83
CA GLN A 143 0.71 -9.87 -8.92
C GLN A 143 0.97 -11.20 -9.64
N PHE A 144 1.83 -11.21 -10.67
CA PHE A 144 2.29 -12.44 -11.31
C PHE A 144 3.13 -13.29 -10.35
N TRP A 145 3.99 -12.66 -9.55
CA TRP A 145 4.76 -13.35 -8.53
C TRP A 145 3.87 -14.12 -7.55
N LYS A 146 2.68 -13.61 -7.16
CA LYS A 146 1.73 -14.34 -6.31
C LYS A 146 1.30 -15.68 -6.94
N VAL A 147 1.09 -15.72 -8.26
CA VAL A 147 0.78 -16.96 -8.99
C VAL A 147 1.92 -17.97 -8.84
N ASN A 148 3.17 -17.52 -8.99
CA ASN A 148 4.35 -18.37 -8.93
C ASN A 148 4.68 -18.83 -7.51
N TYR A 149 4.51 -17.97 -6.51
CA TYR A 149 4.56 -18.35 -5.09
C TYR A 149 3.62 -19.52 -4.81
N HIS A 150 2.37 -19.40 -5.23
CA HIS A 150 1.37 -20.43 -4.97
C HIS A 150 1.59 -21.70 -5.80
N TRP A 151 2.16 -21.57 -7.00
CA TRP A 151 2.59 -22.72 -7.80
C TRP A 151 3.66 -23.52 -7.06
N GLU A 152 4.73 -22.87 -6.60
CA GLU A 152 5.84 -23.55 -5.91
C GLU A 152 5.39 -24.08 -4.54
N TYR A 153 4.57 -23.32 -3.80
CA TYR A 153 4.01 -23.76 -2.53
C TYR A 153 3.14 -25.02 -2.68
N LEU A 154 2.26 -25.04 -3.70
CA LEU A 154 1.43 -26.22 -3.94
C LEU A 154 2.28 -27.41 -4.38
N LEU A 155 3.29 -27.20 -5.24
CA LEU A 155 4.21 -28.27 -5.66
C LEU A 155 4.90 -28.90 -4.44
N GLY A 156 5.46 -28.09 -3.55
CA GLY A 156 6.08 -28.60 -2.33
C GLY A 156 5.11 -29.32 -1.38
N MET A 157 3.85 -28.88 -1.32
CA MET A 157 2.83 -29.54 -0.51
C MET A 157 2.32 -30.85 -1.13
N VAL A 158 2.27 -30.94 -2.46
CA VAL A 158 1.97 -32.19 -3.19
C VAL A 158 3.11 -33.18 -3.01
N ASP A 159 4.36 -32.75 -3.15
CA ASP A 159 5.54 -33.59 -2.93
C ASP A 159 5.57 -34.11 -1.48
N HIS A 160 5.28 -33.25 -0.49
CA HIS A 160 5.10 -33.68 0.90
C HIS A 160 3.97 -34.71 1.03
N ALA A 161 2.79 -34.43 0.47
CA ALA A 161 1.63 -35.32 0.57
C ALA A 161 1.90 -36.71 -0.03
N LEU A 162 2.70 -36.79 -1.11
CA LEU A 162 3.11 -38.05 -1.74
C LEU A 162 3.96 -38.94 -0.81
N THR A 163 4.60 -38.38 0.22
CA THR A 163 5.35 -39.15 1.24
C THR A 163 4.47 -39.79 2.30
N LEU A 164 3.19 -39.43 2.38
CA LEU A 164 2.26 -39.89 3.40
C LEU A 164 1.73 -41.31 3.10
N PRO A 165 1.24 -42.04 4.14
CA PRO A 165 0.58 -43.33 3.93
C PRO A 165 -0.80 -43.13 3.27
N LEU A 166 -0.86 -43.32 1.95
CA LEU A 166 -2.03 -43.07 1.11
C LEU A 166 -2.41 -44.29 0.26
N GLU A 167 -3.69 -44.41 -0.07
CA GLU A 167 -4.19 -45.38 -1.04
C GLU A 167 -3.65 -45.08 -2.46
N ALA A 168 -3.57 -46.11 -3.31
CA ALA A 168 -3.07 -45.97 -4.67
C ALA A 168 -3.83 -44.90 -5.48
N LYS A 169 -5.16 -44.81 -5.30
CA LYS A 169 -6.00 -43.81 -5.98
C LYS A 169 -5.62 -42.38 -5.61
N ASP A 170 -5.34 -42.12 -4.33
CA ASP A 170 -5.02 -40.79 -3.82
C ASP A 170 -3.61 -40.39 -4.24
N LYS A 171 -2.66 -41.35 -4.25
CA LYS A 171 -1.32 -41.16 -4.81
C LYS A 171 -1.37 -40.80 -6.29
N GLN A 172 -2.19 -41.49 -7.08
CA GLN A 172 -2.38 -41.17 -8.49
C GLN A 172 -2.98 -39.77 -8.68
N GLY A 173 -3.96 -39.39 -7.85
CA GLY A 173 -4.53 -38.04 -7.84
C GLY A 173 -3.48 -36.96 -7.59
N LEU A 174 -2.61 -37.16 -6.59
CA LEU A 174 -1.51 -36.24 -6.28
C LEU A 174 -0.47 -36.20 -7.41
N GLN A 175 -0.13 -37.34 -8.03
CA GLN A 175 0.79 -37.39 -9.17
C GLN A 175 0.22 -36.63 -10.38
N ASN A 176 -1.07 -36.74 -10.66
CA ASN A 176 -1.72 -35.97 -11.73
C ASN A 176 -1.64 -34.46 -11.46
N ILE A 177 -1.82 -34.04 -10.21
CA ILE A 177 -1.66 -32.63 -9.82
C ILE A 177 -0.22 -32.18 -10.02
N ARG A 178 0.75 -32.98 -9.56
CA ARG A 178 2.18 -32.71 -9.72
C ARG A 178 2.57 -32.53 -11.19
N SER A 179 2.16 -33.45 -12.05
CA SER A 179 2.41 -33.36 -13.50
C SER A 179 1.77 -32.11 -14.11
N GLY A 180 0.56 -31.76 -13.69
CA GLY A 180 -0.08 -30.51 -14.10
C GLY A 180 0.69 -29.26 -13.67
N LEU A 181 1.27 -29.23 -12.48
CA LEU A 181 2.12 -28.11 -12.05
C LEU A 181 3.38 -28.03 -12.91
N LEU A 182 4.04 -29.16 -13.13
CA LEU A 182 5.28 -29.19 -13.92
C LEU A 182 5.07 -28.77 -15.38
N SER A 183 3.87 -28.95 -15.94
CA SER A 183 3.56 -28.50 -17.31
C SER A 183 3.38 -26.99 -17.44
N CYS A 184 3.22 -26.25 -16.33
CA CYS A 184 3.05 -24.79 -16.33
C CYS A 184 4.07 -24.07 -15.44
N LYS A 185 5.30 -24.60 -15.35
CA LYS A 185 6.35 -24.03 -14.51
C LYS A 185 6.67 -22.55 -14.83
N PRO A 186 7.00 -21.72 -13.83
CA PRO A 186 7.54 -20.39 -14.04
C PRO A 186 9.02 -20.41 -14.45
N ASN A 187 9.55 -19.27 -14.89
CA ASN A 187 10.98 -19.11 -15.18
C ASN A 187 11.58 -17.92 -14.42
N PRO A 188 12.40 -18.14 -13.37
CA PRO A 188 12.96 -19.41 -12.93
C PRO A 188 11.91 -20.33 -12.28
N ALA A 189 12.21 -21.62 -12.13
CA ALA A 189 11.26 -22.62 -11.63
C ALA A 189 11.26 -22.79 -10.09
N SER A 190 11.92 -21.90 -9.34
CA SER A 190 12.01 -21.97 -7.88
C SER A 190 12.43 -20.63 -7.28
N GLY A 191 12.25 -20.49 -5.96
CA GLY A 191 12.72 -19.34 -5.17
C GLY A 191 11.63 -18.31 -4.86
N TYR A 192 10.39 -18.53 -5.28
CA TYR A 192 9.26 -17.65 -4.98
C TYR A 192 8.79 -17.81 -3.54
N THR A 193 8.85 -19.02 -2.97
CA THR A 193 8.46 -19.25 -1.57
C THR A 193 9.49 -18.79 -0.53
N SER A 194 10.74 -18.56 -0.96
CA SER A 194 11.86 -18.13 -0.11
C SER A 194 12.31 -16.70 -0.38
N GLY A 195 12.04 -16.16 -1.57
CA GLY A 195 12.39 -14.80 -1.98
C GLY A 195 11.40 -13.73 -1.47
N PRO A 196 11.80 -12.45 -1.49
CA PRO A 196 10.88 -11.36 -1.20
C PRO A 196 9.81 -11.23 -2.30
N VAL A 197 8.67 -10.60 -1.98
CA VAL A 197 7.58 -10.38 -2.94
C VAL A 197 8.10 -9.68 -4.20
N GLY A 198 7.78 -10.27 -5.36
CA GLY A 198 8.25 -9.81 -6.67
C GLY A 198 9.62 -10.37 -7.09
N LYS A 199 10.27 -11.20 -6.26
CA LYS A 199 11.53 -11.87 -6.57
C LYS A 199 11.47 -13.38 -6.29
N PRO A 200 12.01 -14.24 -7.17
CA PRO A 200 12.60 -13.89 -8.46
C PRO A 200 11.56 -13.31 -9.43
N GLU A 201 12.05 -12.55 -10.41
CA GLU A 201 11.19 -12.07 -11.50
C GLU A 201 10.97 -13.22 -12.47
N ASP A 202 9.72 -13.41 -12.87
CA ASP A 202 9.35 -14.38 -13.89
C ASP A 202 9.55 -13.80 -15.27
N SER A 203 10.34 -14.48 -16.10
CA SER A 203 10.62 -14.07 -17.48
C SER A 203 9.59 -14.60 -18.48
N SER A 204 8.56 -15.33 -18.04
CA SER A 204 7.47 -15.79 -18.89
C SER A 204 6.64 -14.65 -19.48
N SER A 205 5.96 -14.94 -20.59
CA SER A 205 5.01 -14.00 -21.20
C SER A 205 3.73 -13.86 -20.36
N LEU A 206 2.98 -12.78 -20.57
CA LEU A 206 1.67 -12.57 -19.93
C LEU A 206 0.66 -13.69 -20.23
N GLU A 207 0.72 -14.24 -21.44
CA GLU A 207 -0.13 -15.36 -21.88
C GLU A 207 0.23 -16.63 -21.13
N GLU A 208 1.52 -16.93 -20.97
CA GLU A 208 2.01 -18.06 -20.19
C GLU A 208 1.63 -17.94 -18.71
N ILE A 209 1.75 -16.74 -18.13
CA ILE A 209 1.36 -16.49 -16.74
C ILE A 209 -0.16 -16.64 -16.56
N SER A 210 -0.95 -16.17 -17.51
CA SER A 210 -2.42 -16.31 -17.49
C SER A 210 -2.84 -17.78 -17.64
N ALA A 211 -2.19 -18.52 -18.54
CA ALA A 211 -2.41 -19.96 -18.69
C ALA A 211 -2.02 -20.72 -17.40
N ARG A 212 -0.90 -20.36 -16.78
CA ARG A 212 -0.46 -20.90 -15.49
C ARG A 212 -1.47 -20.63 -14.39
N HIS A 213 -1.99 -19.40 -14.27
CA HIS A 213 -3.03 -19.06 -13.30
C HIS A 213 -4.28 -19.95 -13.46
N LYS A 214 -4.76 -20.09 -14.70
CA LYS A 214 -5.93 -20.92 -15.01
C LYS A 214 -5.71 -22.38 -14.60
N GLN A 215 -4.56 -22.94 -14.96
CA GLN A 215 -4.22 -24.33 -14.63
C GLN A 215 -4.04 -24.51 -13.12
N LEU A 216 -3.26 -23.64 -12.47
CA LEU A 216 -3.02 -23.65 -11.03
C LEU A 216 -4.33 -23.57 -10.24
N SER A 217 -5.29 -22.75 -10.67
CA SER A 217 -6.60 -22.61 -10.03
C SER A 217 -7.37 -23.93 -10.02
N GLY A 218 -7.41 -24.65 -11.14
CA GLY A 218 -8.04 -25.97 -11.22
C GLY A 218 -7.31 -27.01 -10.36
N LEU A 219 -5.98 -27.00 -10.38
CA LEU A 219 -5.15 -27.92 -9.60
C LEU A 219 -5.32 -27.73 -8.09
N LYS A 220 -5.46 -26.48 -7.62
CA LYS A 220 -5.76 -26.16 -6.22
C LYS A 220 -7.11 -26.70 -5.76
N GLN A 221 -8.13 -26.64 -6.61
CA GLN A 221 -9.44 -27.23 -6.31
C GLN A 221 -9.36 -28.76 -6.21
N SER A 222 -8.65 -29.41 -7.13
CA SER A 222 -8.40 -30.85 -7.06
C SER A 222 -7.63 -31.24 -5.80
N PHE A 223 -6.61 -30.46 -5.42
CA PHE A 223 -5.87 -30.66 -4.18
C PHE A 223 -6.77 -30.51 -2.94
N ALA A 224 -7.63 -29.50 -2.91
CA ALA A 224 -8.58 -29.29 -1.81
C ALA A 224 -9.49 -30.51 -1.60
N LYS A 225 -10.00 -31.11 -2.70
CA LYS A 225 -10.80 -32.34 -2.64
C LYS A 225 -10.00 -33.51 -2.07
N LEU A 226 -8.75 -33.69 -2.51
CA LEU A 226 -7.87 -34.75 -2.01
C LEU A 226 -7.49 -34.56 -0.54
N VAL A 227 -7.27 -33.32 -0.08
CA VAL A 227 -7.01 -33.02 1.33
C VAL A 227 -8.14 -33.56 2.22
N ALA A 228 -9.39 -33.39 1.77
CA ALA A 228 -10.56 -33.90 2.48
C ALA A 228 -10.74 -35.42 2.31
N SER A 229 -10.71 -35.94 1.08
CA SER A 229 -11.03 -37.35 0.81
C SER A 229 -9.97 -38.32 1.33
N ALA A 230 -8.70 -37.92 1.33
CA ALA A 230 -7.58 -38.75 1.77
C ALA A 230 -7.16 -38.47 3.23
N ASP A 231 -7.87 -37.56 3.92
CA ASP A 231 -7.60 -37.10 5.28
C ASP A 231 -6.13 -36.69 5.50
N LEU A 232 -5.62 -35.83 4.61
CA LEU A 232 -4.19 -35.49 4.59
C LEU A 232 -3.74 -34.72 5.84
N LYS A 233 -4.66 -33.97 6.47
CA LYS A 233 -4.34 -33.15 7.65
C LYS A 233 -4.04 -34.00 8.87
N SER A 234 -4.75 -35.12 9.07
CA SER A 234 -4.51 -36.01 10.23
C SER A 234 -3.24 -36.85 10.06
N LYS A 235 -2.91 -37.21 8.81
CA LYS A 235 -1.76 -38.06 8.46
C LYS A 235 -0.42 -37.34 8.42
N SER A 236 -0.42 -36.01 8.56
CA SER A 236 0.75 -35.16 8.34
C SER A 236 1.22 -34.47 9.61
N ALA A 237 2.53 -34.38 9.79
CA ALA A 237 3.13 -33.55 10.85
C ALA A 237 3.02 -32.03 10.57
N LYS A 238 2.71 -31.62 9.32
CA LYS A 238 2.48 -30.21 9.00
C LYS A 238 1.11 -29.75 9.52
N SER A 239 1.03 -28.50 9.97
CA SER A 239 -0.23 -27.93 10.45
C SER A 239 -1.32 -27.93 9.38
N GLY A 240 -2.59 -28.07 9.80
CA GLY A 240 -3.74 -27.99 8.90
C GLY A 240 -3.78 -26.71 8.06
N LYS A 241 -3.27 -25.60 8.63
CA LYS A 241 -3.15 -24.30 7.95
C LYS A 241 -2.27 -24.36 6.70
N CYS A 242 -1.25 -25.22 6.67
CA CYS A 242 -0.39 -25.39 5.48
C CYS A 242 -1.19 -25.99 4.30
N PHE A 243 -2.04 -26.98 4.58
CA PHE A 243 -2.92 -27.56 3.56
C PHE A 243 -3.99 -26.58 3.12
N ASP A 244 -4.53 -25.79 4.06
CA ASP A 244 -5.46 -24.72 3.74
C ASP A 244 -4.80 -23.70 2.81
N LEU A 245 -3.59 -23.24 3.09
CA LEU A 245 -2.87 -22.32 2.21
C LEU A 245 -2.60 -22.90 0.81
N ALA A 246 -2.22 -24.18 0.72
CA ALA A 246 -2.00 -24.84 -0.57
C ALA A 246 -3.28 -24.88 -1.41
N ALA A 247 -4.42 -25.19 -0.79
CA ALA A 247 -5.74 -25.23 -1.40
C ALA A 247 -6.40 -23.84 -1.55
N ALA A 248 -5.74 -22.74 -1.16
CA ALA A 248 -6.34 -21.40 -1.25
C ALA A 248 -6.55 -20.97 -2.69
N PRO A 249 -7.70 -20.36 -3.05
CA PRO A 249 -7.86 -19.74 -4.35
C PRO A 249 -6.80 -18.64 -4.55
N VAL A 250 -6.42 -18.40 -5.79
CA VAL A 250 -5.49 -17.33 -6.18
C VAL A 250 -6.21 -16.43 -7.15
N ALA A 251 -6.23 -15.13 -6.86
CA ALA A 251 -6.83 -14.14 -7.74
C ALA A 251 -6.13 -14.12 -9.11
N ALA A 252 -6.90 -13.87 -10.16
CA ALA A 252 -6.34 -13.68 -11.49
C ALA A 252 -5.49 -12.39 -11.50
N PRO A 253 -4.29 -12.41 -12.09
CA PRO A 253 -3.49 -11.20 -12.21
C PRO A 253 -4.26 -10.06 -12.88
N GLY A 254 -4.08 -8.83 -12.41
CA GLY A 254 -4.71 -7.64 -12.98
C GLY A 254 -6.18 -7.42 -12.59
N THR A 255 -6.79 -8.35 -11.83
CA THR A 255 -8.17 -8.18 -11.35
C THR A 255 -8.28 -7.40 -10.03
N SER A 256 -7.22 -7.40 -9.22
CA SER A 256 -7.19 -6.66 -7.97
C SER A 256 -6.79 -5.20 -8.19
N LYS A 257 -7.33 -4.30 -7.36
CA LYS A 257 -6.93 -2.87 -7.36
C LYS A 257 -5.56 -2.60 -6.72
N HIS A 258 -4.78 -3.62 -6.34
CA HIS A 258 -3.41 -3.41 -5.89
C HIS A 258 -2.57 -2.65 -6.94
N GLY A 259 -2.72 -2.96 -8.23
CA GLY A 259 -2.02 -2.26 -9.32
C GLY A 259 -2.42 -0.79 -9.49
N LYS A 260 -3.53 -0.36 -8.87
CA LYS A 260 -3.96 1.04 -8.83
C LYS A 260 -3.63 1.72 -7.50
N GLY A 261 -3.06 0.97 -6.55
CA GLY A 261 -2.77 1.44 -5.19
C GLY A 261 -4.01 1.58 -4.29
N TYR A 262 -5.14 0.97 -4.67
CA TYR A 262 -6.39 1.08 -3.90
C TYR A 262 -6.75 -0.17 -3.12
N ALA A 263 -5.88 -1.18 -3.09
CA ALA A 263 -6.10 -2.40 -2.31
C ALA A 263 -5.01 -2.58 -1.25
N LEU A 264 -5.41 -3.11 -0.10
CA LEU A 264 -4.53 -3.47 1.01
C LEU A 264 -4.83 -4.91 1.46
N ASP A 265 -3.77 -5.62 1.84
CA ASP A 265 -3.90 -6.90 2.55
C ASP A 265 -3.56 -6.64 4.03
N ILE A 266 -4.49 -7.00 4.94
CA ILE A 266 -4.40 -6.67 6.37
C ILE A 266 -4.52 -7.97 7.20
N GLU A 267 -3.46 -8.34 7.92
CA GLU A 267 -3.48 -9.48 8.84
C GLU A 267 -4.02 -9.08 10.21
N GLY A 268 -4.71 -9.98 10.91
CA GLY A 268 -5.15 -9.76 12.28
C GLY A 268 -6.50 -10.37 12.61
N ASP A 269 -7.32 -9.65 13.37
CA ASP A 269 -8.71 -10.01 13.64
C ASP A 269 -9.57 -9.66 12.42
N ASN A 270 -9.87 -10.67 11.62
CA ASN A 270 -10.64 -10.50 10.40
C ASN A 270 -12.00 -9.81 10.64
N GLY A 271 -12.72 -10.16 11.71
CA GLY A 271 -14.04 -9.58 11.98
C GLY A 271 -13.96 -8.08 12.24
N ALA A 272 -13.00 -7.69 13.09
CA ALA A 272 -12.77 -6.30 13.44
C ALA A 272 -12.25 -5.47 12.26
N ILE A 273 -11.29 -6.01 11.50
CA ILE A 273 -10.73 -5.35 10.30
C ILE A 273 -11.85 -5.06 9.29
N LYS A 274 -12.69 -6.04 8.98
CA LYS A 274 -13.80 -5.86 8.03
C LYS A 274 -14.76 -4.76 8.48
N SER A 275 -15.10 -4.72 9.77
CA SER A 275 -15.97 -3.68 10.33
C SER A 275 -15.36 -2.28 10.17
N VAL A 276 -14.07 -2.12 10.49
CA VAL A 276 -13.36 -0.84 10.35
C VAL A 276 -13.32 -0.40 8.88
N CYS A 277 -12.94 -1.28 7.97
CA CYS A 277 -12.79 -0.94 6.55
C CYS A 277 -14.13 -0.65 5.87
N ASN A 278 -15.19 -1.43 6.15
CA ASN A 278 -16.53 -1.17 5.63
C ASN A 278 -17.05 0.20 6.11
N GLY A 279 -16.83 0.54 7.38
CA GLY A 279 -17.19 1.85 7.93
C GLY A 279 -16.44 3.04 7.32
N ARG A 280 -15.38 2.78 6.54
CA ARG A 280 -14.56 3.79 5.86
C ARG A 280 -14.60 3.70 4.33
N GLY A 281 -15.71 3.18 3.79
CA GLY A 281 -15.96 3.24 2.35
C GLY A 281 -15.17 2.22 1.53
N ALA A 282 -14.69 1.14 2.15
CA ALA A 282 -14.21 0.00 1.39
C ALA A 282 -15.32 -0.52 0.46
N THR A 283 -14.98 -0.67 -0.81
CA THR A 283 -15.88 -1.14 -1.88
C THR A 283 -15.89 -2.65 -2.04
N LEU A 284 -14.83 -3.32 -1.59
CA LEU A 284 -14.72 -4.77 -1.58
C LEU A 284 -13.94 -5.16 -0.34
N VAL A 285 -14.47 -6.13 0.40
CA VAL A 285 -13.88 -6.63 1.63
C VAL A 285 -14.19 -8.12 1.71
N PHE A 286 -13.17 -8.97 1.75
CA PHE A 286 -13.36 -10.41 1.92
C PHE A 286 -12.19 -11.05 2.67
N ASP A 287 -12.47 -12.20 3.28
CA ASP A 287 -11.45 -12.98 3.96
C ASP A 287 -10.62 -13.77 2.93
N GLU A 288 -9.31 -13.58 2.97
CA GLU A 288 -8.36 -14.56 2.48
C GLU A 288 -7.95 -15.50 3.62
N LYS A 289 -7.31 -16.63 3.30
CA LYS A 289 -7.02 -17.66 4.30
C LYS A 289 -6.08 -17.21 5.43
N SER A 290 -5.33 -16.12 5.25
CA SER A 290 -4.37 -15.60 6.23
C SER A 290 -4.56 -14.13 6.60
N HIS A 291 -5.43 -13.40 5.91
CA HIS A 291 -5.60 -11.94 6.05
C HIS A 291 -6.94 -11.50 5.47
N VAL A 292 -7.29 -10.22 5.64
CA VAL A 292 -8.44 -9.59 4.98
C VAL A 292 -7.93 -8.79 3.79
N HIS A 293 -8.52 -9.04 2.63
CA HIS A 293 -8.32 -8.20 1.45
C HIS A 293 -9.36 -7.07 1.45
N VAL A 294 -8.90 -5.84 1.25
CA VAL A 294 -9.76 -4.67 1.19
C VAL A 294 -9.44 -3.79 -0.02
N GLU A 295 -10.47 -3.26 -0.67
CA GLU A 295 -10.33 -2.31 -1.78
C GLU A 295 -11.15 -1.04 -1.58
N PHE A 296 -10.57 0.10 -1.95
CA PHE A 296 -11.20 1.42 -1.91
C PHE A 296 -11.48 1.94 -3.33
N LYS A 297 -12.40 2.91 -3.45
CA LYS A 297 -12.65 3.61 -4.71
C LYS A 297 -11.86 4.92 -4.73
N ASN A 298 -11.04 5.13 -5.77
CA ASN A 298 -10.32 6.38 -6.01
C ASN A 298 -9.48 6.89 -4.82
N GLY A 299 -9.02 6.01 -3.93
CA GLY A 299 -8.13 6.38 -2.82
C GLY A 299 -8.85 7.06 -1.65
N ALA A 300 -10.19 7.08 -1.68
CA ALA A 300 -10.99 7.50 -0.56
C ALA A 300 -11.15 6.33 0.41
N ALA A 301 -10.27 6.29 1.41
CA ALA A 301 -10.60 5.84 2.76
C ALA A 301 -10.98 7.06 3.63
#